data_AF-A0A8E0TRM1-F1
#
_entry.id   AF-A0A8E0TRM1-F1
#
_cell.length_a   1.000
_cell.length_b   1.000
_cell.length_c   1.000
_cell.angle_alpha   90.00
_cell.angle_beta   90.00
_cell.angle_gamma   90.00
#
_symmetry.space_group_name_H-M   'P 1'
#
loop_
_entity.id
_entity.type
_entity.pdbx_description
1 polymer ?
#
loop_
_entity_poly.entity_id
_entity_poly.type
_entity_poly.pdbx_seq_one_letter_code
_entity_poly.pdbx_strand_id
1 'polypeptide(L)'
;MRPNKRLNALIAGVAAIALAPAAVTPVMAQSGSPEVEITEGVLRPLQIAVAPFSGPNGADISGVISSNLQRSGFFDPIDPNAFIQQDLNLSNQPDFPQWTRIGAQAVLYGSATPQPDGRVQVGFRLYDPYRECQLVGFAFTATPDNWRRLAHKVSDVVYQRLTGEQGYFDTRVVFVSESGTGLNRFSRLAVMDQDGFNPFFLTSGEEIILTPRFSNNPNEIAYMALGEDYSRIYIMNLQTGRRESIGEFPGQVFAPRFSPDGTQIAFSISVGGNSDIHIMNLRTRQTRRLTNDPGIDTSPSFSPDGNQLVFVSDRSGSARLYTMRTDGSGQRPISRGGGAYTAPSWSPRGDLIAFTKQQGGRFHIGVMDASGGGERLLSSSYFEEGPSWAPNGRYIMFARQAPGGGSRLWTVDVTGRVVGQASYSGMAGDPAWSPLLDPPPANLGVGQASDSCPG
;
A
#
# COMPACT_ATOMS: atom_id res chain seq x y z
N MET A 1 -42.28 7.19 32.69
CA MET A 1 -41.21 7.73 33.56
C MET A 1 -40.32 8.62 32.72
N ARG A 2 -40.40 9.93 32.94
CA ARG A 2 -39.63 10.99 32.23
C ARG A 2 -38.49 11.48 33.15
N PRO A 3 -37.48 12.18 32.58
CA PRO A 3 -36.07 12.10 32.95
C PRO A 3 -35.61 13.21 33.91
N ASN A 4 -34.46 13.02 34.55
CA ASN A 4 -33.79 14.07 35.33
C ASN A 4 -32.71 14.78 34.49
N LYS A 5 -32.96 16.05 34.21
CA LYS A 5 -31.97 17.12 33.94
C LYS A 5 -31.89 18.02 35.17
N ARG A 6 -30.69 18.36 35.65
CA ARG A 6 -30.23 19.65 36.26
C ARG A 6 -28.69 19.58 36.29
N LEU A 7 -27.87 20.37 35.58
CA LEU A 7 -27.68 21.82 35.39
C LEU A 7 -26.92 22.54 36.54
N ASN A 8 -25.65 22.86 36.22
CA ASN A 8 -24.80 24.03 36.51
C ASN A 8 -24.54 24.56 37.94
N ALA A 9 -23.25 24.82 38.21
CA ALA A 9 -22.77 26.05 38.83
C ALA A 9 -21.38 26.46 38.30
N LEU A 10 -21.28 27.71 37.85
CA LEU A 10 -20.12 28.49 37.42
C LEU A 10 -19.34 29.02 38.64
N ILE A 11 -18.00 29.16 38.55
CA ILE A 11 -17.27 30.31 39.12
C ILE A 11 -16.11 30.69 38.17
N ALA A 12 -16.06 31.99 37.85
CA ALA A 12 -15.04 32.67 37.05
C ALA A 12 -13.81 33.08 37.90
N GLY A 13 -12.64 33.17 37.27
CA GLY A 13 -11.43 33.78 37.83
C GLY A 13 -10.64 34.51 36.75
N VAL A 14 -10.41 35.80 36.96
CA VAL A 14 -9.90 36.82 36.03
C VAL A 14 -8.37 36.83 35.96
N ALA A 15 -7.85 37.23 34.80
CA ALA A 15 -6.45 37.39 34.44
C ALA A 15 -5.69 38.47 35.24
N ALA A 16 -4.39 38.25 35.41
CA ALA A 16 -3.42 39.31 35.73
C ALA A 16 -2.21 39.18 34.79
N ILE A 17 -2.10 40.12 33.86
CA ILE A 17 -0.95 40.34 32.98
C ILE A 17 0.01 41.27 33.72
N ALA A 18 1.21 40.79 34.03
CA ALA A 18 2.30 41.64 34.50
C ALA A 18 3.19 42.02 33.30
N LEU A 19 3.19 43.32 32.93
CA LEU A 19 4.18 43.90 32.04
C LEU A 19 5.50 44.06 32.80
N ALA A 20 6.58 43.43 32.28
CA ALA A 20 7.95 43.74 32.65
C ALA A 20 8.62 44.54 31.51
N PRO A 21 9.45 45.55 31.81
CA PRO A 21 10.12 46.36 30.79
C PRO A 21 11.24 45.56 30.11
N ALA A 22 11.26 45.62 28.78
CA ALA A 22 12.29 44.99 27.96
C ALA A 22 13.65 45.72 28.13
N ALA A 23 14.64 45.01 28.66
CA ALA A 23 16.04 45.43 28.59
C ALA A 23 16.57 45.12 27.18
N VAL A 24 16.97 46.15 26.44
CA VAL A 24 17.63 46.00 25.13
C VAL A 24 19.08 45.60 25.38
N THR A 25 19.43 44.36 25.07
CA THR A 25 20.83 43.93 24.97
C THR A 25 21.31 44.12 23.53
N PRO A 26 22.51 44.64 23.29
CA PRO A 26 23.06 44.74 21.94
C PRO A 26 23.42 43.33 21.46
N VAL A 27 22.68 42.82 20.47
CA VAL A 27 23.06 41.60 19.75
C VAL A 27 24.28 41.92 18.91
N MET A 28 25.43 41.35 19.28
CA MET A 28 26.60 41.34 18.41
C MET A 28 26.28 40.48 17.19
N ALA A 29 26.47 41.04 16.00
CA ALA A 29 26.33 40.34 14.74
C ALA A 29 27.34 39.18 14.67
N GLN A 30 26.87 37.94 14.82
CA GLN A 30 27.61 36.78 14.37
C GLN A 30 27.51 36.71 12.85
N SER A 31 28.64 36.96 12.19
CA SER A 31 28.87 36.57 10.81
C SER A 31 28.96 35.05 10.72
N GLY A 32 27.80 34.40 10.74
CA GLY A 32 27.60 33.02 10.32
C GLY A 32 27.02 33.03 8.92
N SER A 33 27.71 32.40 7.98
CA SER A 33 27.14 31.95 6.70
C SER A 33 25.76 31.32 6.95
N PRO A 34 24.74 31.55 6.11
CA PRO A 34 23.44 30.94 6.29
C PRO A 34 23.61 29.42 6.24
N GLU A 35 23.64 28.81 7.41
CA GLU A 35 23.47 27.38 7.58
C GLU A 35 22.03 27.13 7.15
N VAL A 36 21.90 26.42 6.03
CA VAL A 36 20.62 25.99 5.50
C VAL A 36 20.02 25.06 6.55
N GLU A 37 19.19 25.60 7.43
CA GLU A 37 18.20 24.80 8.13
C GLU A 37 17.34 24.13 7.05
N ILE A 38 17.57 22.83 6.86
CA ILE A 38 16.73 21.96 6.05
C ILE A 38 15.40 21.82 6.79
N THR A 39 14.60 22.86 6.66
CA THR A 39 13.18 22.86 6.99
C THR A 39 12.51 21.89 6.03
N GLU A 40 11.93 20.84 6.59
CA GLU A 40 11.12 19.79 5.95
C GLU A 40 11.13 19.80 4.42
N GLY A 41 12.05 19.04 3.80
CA GLY A 41 12.22 18.99 2.35
C GLY A 41 10.88 18.83 1.62
N VAL A 42 10.42 19.93 1.01
CA VAL A 42 9.25 19.94 0.12
C VAL A 42 9.65 19.13 -1.09
N LEU A 43 9.13 17.90 -1.21
CA LEU A 43 9.28 17.11 -2.42
C LEU A 43 8.56 17.88 -3.52
N ARG A 44 9.32 18.50 -4.43
CA ARG A 44 8.74 19.09 -5.65
C ARG A 44 8.55 17.95 -6.64
N PRO A 45 7.31 17.62 -7.03
CA PRO A 45 7.08 16.58 -8.01
C PRO A 45 7.78 16.92 -9.33
N LEU A 46 8.35 15.91 -9.98
CA LEU A 46 9.03 16.04 -11.26
C LEU A 46 7.99 16.32 -12.35
N GLN A 47 8.20 17.41 -13.09
CA GLN A 47 7.37 17.79 -14.23
C GLN A 47 7.65 16.83 -15.40
N ILE A 48 6.72 15.92 -15.68
CA ILE A 48 6.88 14.93 -16.75
C ILE A 48 5.85 15.17 -17.85
N ALA A 49 6.30 15.22 -19.11
CA ALA A 49 5.41 15.19 -20.25
C ALA A 49 5.15 13.73 -20.66
N VAL A 50 3.89 13.30 -20.58
CA VAL A 50 3.44 12.01 -21.14
C VAL A 50 2.69 12.31 -22.43
N ALA A 51 3.38 12.25 -23.56
CA ALA A 51 2.78 12.48 -24.86
C ALA A 51 1.82 11.33 -25.24
N PRO A 52 0.75 11.60 -25.99
CA PRO A 52 -0.19 10.58 -26.43
C PRO A 52 0.52 9.45 -27.19
N PHE A 53 0.39 8.23 -26.70
CA PHE A 53 0.81 7.04 -27.43
C PHE A 53 -0.06 6.91 -28.68
N SER A 54 0.55 6.49 -29.79
CA SER A 54 -0.16 6.21 -31.03
C SER A 54 -0.68 4.76 -31.08
N GLY A 55 -1.62 4.48 -31.99
CA GLY A 55 -2.18 3.15 -32.19
C GLY A 55 -3.35 2.78 -31.25
N PRO A 56 -3.78 1.51 -31.24
CA PRO A 56 -4.95 1.07 -30.48
C PRO A 56 -4.82 1.35 -28.98
N ASN A 57 -5.84 1.97 -28.37
CA ASN A 57 -5.87 2.41 -26.97
C ASN A 57 -4.72 3.34 -26.55
N GLY A 58 -4.01 3.98 -27.50
CA GLY A 58 -2.83 4.79 -27.19
C GLY A 58 -3.11 5.96 -26.25
N ALA A 59 -4.22 6.68 -26.46
CA ALA A 59 -4.65 7.74 -25.55
C ALA A 59 -4.95 7.20 -24.14
N ASP A 60 -5.62 6.05 -24.03
CA ASP A 60 -5.94 5.43 -22.75
C ASP A 60 -4.68 4.93 -22.02
N ILE A 61 -3.73 4.34 -22.74
CA ILE A 61 -2.42 3.94 -22.20
C ILE A 61 -1.72 5.15 -21.58
N SER A 62 -1.71 6.27 -22.30
CA SER A 62 -1.08 7.52 -21.83
C SER A 62 -1.79 8.06 -20.59
N GLY A 63 -3.13 8.05 -20.58
CA GLY A 63 -3.92 8.48 -19.42
C GLY A 63 -3.65 7.63 -18.18
N VAL A 64 -3.51 6.31 -18.34
CA VAL A 64 -3.17 5.40 -17.24
C VAL A 64 -1.77 5.67 -16.71
N ILE A 65 -0.79 5.87 -17.59
CA ILE A 65 0.58 6.20 -17.18
C ILE A 65 0.62 7.52 -16.40
N SER A 66 0.02 8.58 -16.94
CA SER A 66 -0.07 9.88 -16.25
C SER A 66 -0.72 9.75 -14.88
N SER A 67 -1.85 9.03 -14.80
CA SER A 67 -2.56 8.81 -13.53
C SER A 67 -1.73 8.02 -12.51
N ASN A 68 -0.99 6.99 -12.95
CA ASN A 68 -0.09 6.22 -12.08
C ASN A 68 1.01 7.11 -11.50
N LEU A 69 1.72 7.83 -12.36
CA LEU A 69 2.83 8.69 -11.97
C LEU A 69 2.35 9.81 -11.04
N GLN A 70 1.23 10.47 -11.35
CA GLN A 70 0.65 11.49 -10.49
C GLN A 70 0.25 10.95 -9.12
N ARG A 71 -0.43 9.80 -9.06
CA ARG A 71 -0.85 9.17 -7.79
C ARG A 71 0.31 8.77 -6.89
N SER A 72 1.50 8.57 -7.45
CA SER A 72 2.71 8.31 -6.65
C SER A 72 3.20 9.56 -5.88
N GLY A 73 2.78 10.76 -6.29
CA GLY A 73 3.22 12.02 -5.70
C GLY A 73 4.66 12.44 -6.04
N PHE A 74 5.41 11.62 -6.79
CA PHE A 74 6.75 11.98 -7.30
C PHE A 74 6.71 12.78 -8.59
N PHE A 75 5.57 12.80 -9.27
CA PHE A 75 5.44 13.37 -10.60
C PHE A 75 4.22 14.28 -10.66
N ASP A 76 4.35 15.33 -11.46
CA ASP A 76 3.26 16.20 -11.87
C ASP A 76 3.21 16.17 -13.41
N PRO A 77 2.34 15.32 -13.99
CA PRO A 77 2.23 15.24 -15.44
C PRO A 77 1.74 16.56 -16.04
N ILE A 78 2.47 17.07 -17.03
CA ILE A 78 2.14 18.33 -17.71
C ILE A 78 0.87 18.15 -18.54
N ASP A 79 -0.02 19.15 -18.50
CA ASP A 79 -1.24 19.20 -19.32
C ASP A 79 -0.88 19.05 -20.82
N PRO A 80 -1.44 18.05 -21.53
CA PRO A 80 -1.19 17.85 -22.96
C PRO A 80 -1.46 19.07 -23.84
N ASN A 81 -2.33 20.00 -23.43
CA ASN A 81 -2.58 21.25 -24.15
C ASN A 81 -1.36 22.19 -24.19
N ALA A 82 -0.38 21.99 -23.30
CA ALA A 82 0.87 22.74 -23.31
C ALA A 82 1.88 22.20 -24.34
N PHE A 83 1.66 21.02 -24.92
CA PHE A 83 2.64 20.38 -25.80
C PHE A 83 2.77 21.12 -27.14
N ILE A 84 3.97 21.62 -27.40
CA ILE A 84 4.31 22.35 -28.64
C ILE A 84 4.56 21.34 -29.77
N GLN A 85 5.32 20.28 -29.50
CA GLN A 85 5.57 19.20 -30.46
C GLN A 85 4.44 18.16 -30.41
N GLN A 86 3.92 17.76 -31.57
CA GLN A 86 2.81 16.79 -31.66
C GLN A 86 3.10 15.58 -32.59
N ASP A 87 4.26 15.55 -33.23
CA ASP A 87 4.63 14.56 -34.27
C ASP A 87 5.62 13.49 -33.78
N LEU A 88 5.69 13.27 -32.46
CA LEU A 88 6.54 12.24 -31.84
C LEU A 88 6.15 10.83 -32.27
N ASN A 89 7.15 10.01 -32.61
CA ASN A 89 7.00 8.59 -32.91
C ASN A 89 8.27 7.82 -32.57
N LEU A 90 8.19 6.49 -32.49
CA LEU A 90 9.32 5.65 -32.09
C LEU A 90 10.53 5.69 -33.05
N SER A 91 10.48 6.40 -34.17
CA SER A 91 11.62 6.57 -35.09
C SER A 91 12.33 7.92 -34.94
N ASN A 92 11.74 8.90 -34.25
CA ASN A 92 12.35 10.21 -34.02
C ASN A 92 12.67 10.44 -32.53
N GLN A 93 13.50 11.45 -32.27
CA GLN A 93 13.77 11.98 -30.93
C GLN A 93 13.01 13.30 -30.72
N PRO A 94 12.76 13.72 -29.46
CA PRO A 94 12.12 14.99 -29.18
C PRO A 94 12.90 16.22 -29.67
N ASP A 95 12.18 17.27 -30.08
CA ASP A 95 12.75 18.62 -30.23
C ASP A 95 12.93 19.21 -28.83
N PHE A 96 14.09 18.95 -28.21
CA PHE A 96 14.35 19.23 -26.80
C PHE A 96 14.03 20.68 -26.36
N PRO A 97 14.40 21.73 -27.12
CA PRO A 97 13.98 23.10 -26.82
C PRO A 97 12.47 23.33 -26.66
N GLN A 98 11.62 22.57 -27.35
CA GLN A 98 10.17 22.71 -27.22
C GLN A 98 9.66 22.17 -25.88
N TRP A 99 10.29 21.10 -25.37
CA TRP A 99 9.92 20.46 -24.12
C TRP A 99 10.49 21.18 -22.89
N THR A 100 11.74 21.66 -22.96
CA THR A 100 12.32 22.45 -21.87
C THR A 100 11.60 23.79 -21.69
N ARG A 101 11.07 24.39 -22.77
CA ARG A 101 10.27 25.63 -22.73
C ARG A 101 9.02 25.51 -21.87
N ILE A 102 8.39 24.34 -21.82
CA ILE A 102 7.20 24.07 -21.00
C ILE A 102 7.55 23.47 -19.64
N GLY A 103 8.85 23.43 -19.29
CA GLY A 103 9.34 22.94 -18.01
C GLY A 103 9.41 21.42 -17.88
N ALA A 104 9.25 20.67 -18.98
CA ALA A 104 9.36 19.22 -18.92
C ALA A 104 10.77 18.78 -18.52
N GLN A 105 10.88 18.03 -17.43
CA GLN A 105 12.12 17.43 -16.95
C GLN A 105 12.31 16.00 -17.47
N ALA A 106 11.23 15.38 -17.95
CA ALA A 106 11.26 14.13 -18.68
C ALA A 106 10.15 14.13 -19.74
N VAL A 107 10.40 13.44 -20.86
CA VAL A 107 9.43 13.28 -21.96
C VAL A 107 9.25 11.80 -22.26
N LEU A 108 8.03 11.30 -22.09
CA LEU A 108 7.63 9.93 -22.36
C LEU A 108 6.66 9.90 -23.54
N TYR A 109 6.92 9.02 -24.51
CA TYR A 109 6.03 8.77 -25.64
C TYR A 109 6.19 7.35 -26.15
N GLY A 110 5.23 6.87 -26.95
CA GLY A 110 5.27 5.51 -27.47
C GLY A 110 4.19 5.18 -28.48
N SER A 111 4.05 3.89 -28.79
CA SER A 111 3.05 3.39 -29.71
C SER A 111 2.59 1.98 -29.34
N ALA A 112 1.31 1.71 -29.52
CA ALA A 112 0.71 0.39 -29.53
C ALA A 112 0.62 -0.12 -30.98
N THR A 113 1.26 -1.24 -31.27
CA THR A 113 1.35 -1.80 -32.63
C THR A 113 0.83 -3.25 -32.64
N PRO A 114 -0.26 -3.55 -33.37
CA PRO A 114 -0.71 -4.93 -33.57
C PRO A 114 0.38 -5.79 -34.19
N GLN A 115 0.47 -7.04 -33.75
CA GLN A 115 1.43 -8.02 -34.23
C GLN A 115 0.73 -9.09 -35.09
N PRO A 116 1.44 -9.75 -36.03
CA PRO A 116 0.85 -10.78 -36.89
C PRO A 116 0.23 -11.97 -36.13
N ASP A 117 0.67 -12.21 -34.90
CA ASP A 117 0.17 -13.27 -34.02
C ASP A 117 -1.08 -12.88 -33.21
N GLY A 118 -1.69 -11.72 -33.49
CA GLY A 118 -2.88 -11.22 -32.82
C GLY A 118 -2.62 -10.51 -31.48
N ARG A 119 -1.36 -10.41 -31.04
CA ARG A 119 -0.99 -9.64 -29.85
C ARG A 119 -0.83 -8.15 -30.18
N VAL A 120 -0.71 -7.32 -29.14
CA VAL A 120 -0.32 -5.92 -29.25
C VAL A 120 1.03 -5.71 -28.57
N GLN A 121 1.93 -5.00 -29.25
CA GLN A 121 3.20 -4.55 -28.68
C GLN A 121 3.09 -3.07 -28.33
N VAL A 122 3.36 -2.70 -27.08
CA VAL A 122 3.48 -1.32 -26.63
C VAL A 122 4.96 -1.00 -26.46
N GLY A 123 5.50 -0.24 -27.40
CA GLY A 123 6.87 0.30 -27.35
C GLY A 123 6.86 1.75 -26.85
N PHE A 124 7.89 2.14 -26.10
CA PHE A 124 8.01 3.51 -25.57
C PHE A 124 9.45 3.97 -25.46
N ARG A 125 9.63 5.28 -25.35
CA ARG A 125 10.90 5.94 -25.07
C ARG A 125 10.71 7.02 -24.01
N LEU A 126 11.70 7.15 -23.12
CA LEU A 126 11.79 8.19 -22.12
C LEU A 126 13.08 8.98 -22.35
N TYR A 127 12.96 10.30 -22.41
CA TYR A 127 14.09 11.23 -22.61
C TYR A 127 14.22 12.20 -21.46
N ASP A 128 15.46 12.62 -21.21
CA ASP A 128 15.79 13.84 -20.49
C ASP A 128 16.02 14.96 -21.52
N PRO A 129 15.14 15.97 -21.59
CA PRO A 129 15.26 17.03 -22.59
C PRO A 129 16.31 18.09 -22.23
N TYR A 130 16.81 18.14 -20.99
CA TYR A 130 17.91 19.05 -20.63
C TYR A 130 19.28 18.43 -20.93
N ARG A 131 19.40 17.11 -20.73
CA ARG A 131 20.59 16.34 -21.11
C ARG A 131 20.57 15.87 -22.56
N GLU A 132 19.47 16.11 -23.27
CA GLU A 132 19.27 15.78 -24.68
C GLU A 132 19.55 14.30 -25.00
N CYS A 133 19.12 13.40 -24.10
CA CYS A 133 19.47 11.99 -24.18
C CYS A 133 18.29 11.08 -23.81
N GLN A 134 18.29 9.88 -24.37
CA GLN A 134 17.33 8.83 -24.03
C GLN A 134 17.74 8.15 -22.73
N LEU A 135 16.85 8.15 -21.74
CA LEU A 135 17.03 7.51 -20.44
C LEU A 135 16.68 6.02 -20.47
N VAL A 136 15.63 5.65 -21.21
CA VAL A 136 15.18 4.27 -21.36
C VAL A 136 14.30 4.09 -22.60
N GLY A 137 14.33 2.91 -23.20
CA GLY A 137 13.38 2.46 -24.22
C GLY A 137 13.14 0.97 -24.13
N PHE A 138 11.88 0.55 -24.09
CA PHE A 138 11.47 -0.85 -24.02
C PHE A 138 10.20 -1.09 -24.83
N ALA A 139 9.89 -2.36 -25.06
CA ALA A 139 8.60 -2.78 -25.57
C ALA A 139 8.07 -3.97 -24.78
N PHE A 140 6.76 -3.99 -24.57
CA PHE A 140 6.05 -5.11 -23.95
C PHE A 140 4.99 -5.64 -24.91
N THR A 141 4.76 -6.95 -24.89
CA THR A 141 3.76 -7.59 -25.77
C THR A 141 2.76 -8.37 -24.93
N ALA A 142 1.47 -8.18 -25.18
CA ALA A 142 0.39 -8.94 -24.54
C ALA A 142 -0.81 -9.10 -25.49
N THR A 143 -1.83 -9.85 -25.06
CA THR A 143 -3.11 -9.86 -25.79
C THR A 143 -3.78 -8.47 -25.73
N PRO A 144 -4.60 -8.09 -26.73
CA PRO A 144 -5.20 -6.75 -26.81
C PRO A 144 -5.99 -6.33 -25.56
N ASP A 145 -6.66 -7.26 -24.89
CA ASP A 145 -7.44 -7.00 -23.67
C ASP A 145 -6.58 -6.54 -22.49
N ASN A 146 -5.27 -6.82 -22.52
CA ASN A 146 -4.33 -6.48 -21.45
C ASN A 146 -3.61 -5.13 -21.66
N TRP A 147 -4.12 -4.25 -22.53
CA TRP A 147 -3.50 -2.95 -22.82
C TRP A 147 -3.28 -2.11 -21.54
N ARG A 148 -4.22 -2.16 -20.58
CA ARG A 148 -4.12 -1.41 -19.32
C ARG A 148 -2.95 -1.91 -18.47
N ARG A 149 -2.78 -3.23 -18.40
CA ARG A 149 -1.64 -3.86 -17.75
C ARG A 149 -0.32 -3.43 -18.37
N LEU A 150 -0.26 -3.34 -19.71
CA LEU A 150 0.92 -2.81 -20.39
C LEU A 150 1.24 -1.37 -19.96
N ALA A 151 0.23 -0.51 -19.81
CA ALA A 151 0.41 0.85 -19.30
C ALA A 151 0.97 0.87 -17.86
N HIS A 152 0.52 -0.04 -16.99
CA HIS A 152 1.10 -0.21 -15.65
C HIS A 152 2.58 -0.62 -15.70
N LYS A 153 2.95 -1.57 -16.55
CA LYS A 153 4.35 -1.99 -16.73
C LYS A 153 5.25 -0.86 -17.27
N VAL A 154 4.75 -0.04 -18.20
CA VAL A 154 5.47 1.16 -18.65
C VAL A 154 5.66 2.14 -17.49
N SER A 155 4.61 2.34 -16.67
CA SER A 155 4.67 3.21 -15.49
C SER A 155 5.72 2.73 -14.49
N ASP A 156 5.84 1.41 -14.27
CA ASP A 156 6.82 0.82 -13.36
C ASP A 156 8.25 1.09 -13.83
N VAL A 157 8.51 0.94 -15.13
CA VAL A 157 9.83 1.25 -15.71
C VAL A 157 10.16 2.73 -15.55
N VAL A 158 9.24 3.63 -15.88
CA VAL A 158 9.46 5.08 -15.79
C VAL A 158 9.68 5.52 -14.34
N TYR A 159 8.84 5.02 -13.43
CA TYR A 159 8.96 5.28 -11.99
C TYR A 159 10.31 4.82 -11.46
N GLN A 160 10.71 3.58 -11.76
CA GLN A 160 11.97 3.05 -11.29
C GLN A 160 13.18 3.77 -11.89
N ARG A 161 13.14 4.13 -13.18
CA ARG A 161 14.24 4.86 -13.83
C ARG A 161 14.46 6.25 -13.26
N LEU A 162 13.38 6.96 -12.90
CA LEU A 162 13.42 8.35 -12.45
C LEU A 162 13.56 8.50 -10.92
N THR A 163 13.11 7.50 -10.15
CA THR A 163 13.16 7.56 -8.67
C THR A 163 14.22 6.65 -8.05
N GLY A 164 14.70 5.64 -8.79
CA GLY A 164 15.53 4.56 -8.27
C GLY A 164 14.77 3.51 -7.45
N GLU A 165 13.45 3.68 -7.29
CA GLU A 165 12.62 2.85 -6.43
C GLU A 165 11.81 1.86 -7.26
N GLN A 166 11.59 0.65 -6.74
CA GLN A 166 10.82 -0.35 -7.47
C GLN A 166 9.39 0.14 -7.74
N GLY A 167 8.92 -0.07 -8.98
CA GLY A 167 7.53 0.12 -9.37
C GLY A 167 6.57 -0.77 -8.58
N TYR A 168 5.28 -0.42 -8.60
CA TYR A 168 4.21 -1.14 -7.91
C TYR A 168 2.87 -1.08 -8.67
N PHE A 169 2.85 -0.56 -9.89
CA PHE A 169 1.63 -0.33 -10.65
C PHE A 169 1.11 -1.62 -11.29
N ASP A 170 1.96 -2.53 -11.78
CA ASP A 170 1.56 -3.87 -12.25
C ASP A 170 1.32 -4.81 -11.05
N THR A 171 0.33 -4.44 -10.23
CA THR A 171 -0.11 -5.19 -9.05
C THR A 171 -1.63 -5.21 -8.97
N ARG A 172 -2.15 -6.13 -8.16
CA ARG A 172 -3.56 -6.25 -7.84
C ARG A 172 -3.79 -6.05 -6.34
N VAL A 173 -5.03 -5.79 -5.99
CA VAL A 173 -5.51 -5.78 -4.61
C VAL A 173 -6.65 -6.75 -4.50
N VAL A 174 -6.54 -7.67 -3.54
CA VAL A 174 -7.69 -8.46 -3.07
C VAL A 174 -8.28 -7.74 -1.87
N PHE A 175 -9.61 -7.68 -1.80
CA PHE A 175 -10.32 -6.94 -0.75
C PHE A 175 -11.68 -7.58 -0.48
N VAL A 176 -12.27 -7.20 0.64
CA VAL A 176 -13.64 -7.56 0.99
C VAL A 176 -14.55 -6.46 0.49
N SER A 177 -15.34 -6.76 -0.55
CA SER A 177 -16.38 -5.87 -1.06
C SER A 177 -17.66 -6.08 -0.27
N GLU A 178 -18.31 -4.98 0.09
CA GLU A 178 -19.51 -5.02 0.92
C GLU A 178 -20.68 -4.28 0.28
N SER A 179 -21.89 -4.73 0.59
CA SER A 179 -23.13 -4.09 0.19
C SER A 179 -24.23 -4.36 1.22
N GLY A 180 -25.34 -3.62 1.17
CA GLY A 180 -26.43 -3.76 2.13
C GLY A 180 -26.20 -3.01 3.44
N THR A 181 -27.13 -3.14 4.38
CA THR A 181 -27.15 -2.40 5.64
C THR A 181 -27.54 -3.29 6.82
N GLY A 182 -27.01 -2.99 8.01
CA GLY A 182 -27.33 -3.71 9.23
C GLY A 182 -27.08 -5.22 9.12
N LEU A 183 -28.11 -6.02 9.43
CA LEU A 183 -28.05 -7.48 9.38
C LEU A 183 -28.11 -8.04 7.93
N ASN A 184 -28.47 -7.22 6.94
CA ASN A 184 -28.50 -7.60 5.53
C ASN A 184 -27.18 -7.24 4.81
N ARG A 185 -26.07 -7.15 5.56
CA ARG A 185 -24.75 -6.86 5.00
C ARG A 185 -24.25 -8.10 4.27
N PHE A 186 -23.87 -7.88 3.02
CA PHE A 186 -23.38 -8.89 2.12
C PHE A 186 -21.89 -8.64 1.85
N SER A 187 -21.08 -9.67 2.00
CA SER A 187 -19.63 -9.60 1.87
C SER A 187 -19.16 -10.54 0.77
N ARG A 188 -18.36 -10.04 -0.17
CA ARG A 188 -17.72 -10.85 -1.22
C ARG A 188 -16.23 -10.58 -1.25
N LEU A 189 -15.47 -11.64 -1.46
CA LEU A 189 -14.07 -11.50 -1.82
C LEU A 189 -14.00 -10.97 -3.27
N ALA A 190 -13.19 -9.95 -3.49
CA ALA A 190 -12.99 -9.36 -4.81
C ALA A 190 -11.50 -9.09 -5.06
N VAL A 191 -11.14 -8.97 -6.33
CA VAL A 191 -9.82 -8.54 -6.79
C VAL A 191 -9.98 -7.42 -7.81
N MET A 192 -9.03 -6.48 -7.83
CA MET A 192 -8.97 -5.38 -8.80
C MET A 192 -7.50 -5.01 -9.06
N ASP A 193 -7.25 -4.22 -10.10
CA ASP A 193 -5.97 -3.54 -10.26
C ASP A 193 -5.75 -2.55 -9.11
N GLN A 194 -4.51 -2.27 -8.75
CA GLN A 194 -4.21 -1.43 -7.57
C GLN A 194 -4.85 -0.04 -7.60
N ASP A 195 -5.18 0.47 -8.78
CA ASP A 195 -5.84 1.76 -8.95
C ASP A 195 -7.38 1.71 -8.97
N GLY A 196 -7.98 0.55 -8.68
CA GLY A 196 -9.42 0.39 -8.52
C GLY A 196 -10.18 -0.05 -9.77
N PHE A 197 -9.47 -0.30 -10.88
CA PHE A 197 -10.06 -0.75 -12.15
C PHE A 197 -10.11 -2.28 -12.25
N ASN A 198 -10.89 -2.78 -13.20
CA ASN A 198 -11.07 -4.20 -13.47
C ASN A 198 -11.49 -5.04 -12.23
N PRO A 199 -12.49 -4.61 -11.44
CA PRO A 199 -12.94 -5.41 -10.30
C PRO A 199 -13.59 -6.71 -10.75
N PHE A 200 -13.25 -7.81 -10.07
CA PHE A 200 -13.80 -9.14 -10.26
C PHE A 200 -14.13 -9.79 -8.91
N PHE A 201 -15.32 -10.37 -8.79
CA PHE A 201 -15.75 -11.05 -7.56
C PHE A 201 -15.33 -12.52 -7.58
N LEU A 202 -14.66 -12.95 -6.51
CA LEU A 202 -14.10 -14.29 -6.33
C LEU A 202 -15.05 -15.23 -5.57
N THR A 203 -16.01 -14.69 -4.81
CA THR A 203 -17.00 -15.48 -4.06
C THR A 203 -18.43 -15.00 -4.33
N SER A 204 -19.41 -15.90 -4.13
CA SER A 204 -20.82 -15.60 -4.28
C SER A 204 -21.32 -14.63 -3.20
N GLY A 205 -20.82 -14.76 -1.96
CA GLY A 205 -21.18 -13.96 -0.79
C GLY A 205 -22.03 -14.70 0.25
N GLU A 206 -22.09 -16.03 0.16
CA GLU A 206 -22.73 -16.91 1.15
C GLU A 206 -21.96 -17.02 2.47
N GLU A 207 -20.67 -16.72 2.47
CA GLU A 207 -19.81 -16.73 3.65
C GLU A 207 -19.34 -15.32 3.98
N ILE A 208 -19.14 -15.02 5.27
CA ILE A 208 -18.43 -13.81 5.68
C ILE A 208 -16.94 -14.07 5.44
N ILE A 209 -16.32 -13.21 4.63
CA ILE A 209 -14.91 -13.31 4.26
C ILE A 209 -14.13 -12.25 5.02
N LEU A 210 -13.03 -12.66 5.66
CA LEU A 210 -12.20 -11.78 6.48
C LEU A 210 -10.73 -11.99 6.18
N THR A 211 -9.94 -10.93 6.33
CA THR A 211 -8.47 -10.97 6.34
C THR A 211 -7.84 -11.73 5.15
N PRO A 212 -8.23 -11.48 3.89
CA PRO A 212 -7.57 -12.10 2.74
C PRO A 212 -6.12 -11.63 2.65
N ARG A 213 -5.19 -12.49 2.23
CA ARG A 213 -3.75 -12.17 2.15
C ARG A 213 -3.10 -12.92 1.02
N PHE A 214 -2.28 -12.23 0.24
CA PHE A 214 -1.44 -12.86 -0.78
C PHE A 214 -0.31 -13.68 -0.15
N SER A 215 0.05 -14.77 -0.83
CA SER A 215 1.38 -15.34 -0.72
C SER A 215 2.39 -14.53 -1.56
N ASN A 216 3.65 -14.94 -1.62
CA ASN A 216 4.61 -14.37 -2.57
C ASN A 216 4.33 -14.77 -4.04
N ASN A 217 3.40 -15.70 -4.28
CA ASN A 217 2.82 -15.95 -5.59
C ASN A 217 1.59 -15.03 -5.79
N PRO A 218 1.60 -14.14 -6.80
CA PRO A 218 0.50 -13.19 -7.03
C PRO A 218 -0.82 -13.84 -7.47
N ASN A 219 -0.85 -15.16 -7.69
CA ASN A 219 -2.06 -15.93 -8.00
C ASN A 219 -2.55 -16.79 -6.83
N GLU A 220 -1.99 -16.64 -5.63
CA GLU A 220 -2.40 -17.43 -4.47
C GLU A 220 -2.67 -16.55 -3.27
N ILE A 221 -3.84 -16.73 -2.67
CA ILE A 221 -4.28 -16.04 -1.46
C ILE A 221 -4.73 -17.02 -0.39
N ALA A 222 -4.61 -16.59 0.86
CA ALA A 222 -5.26 -17.21 2.00
C ALA A 222 -6.31 -16.26 2.56
N TYR A 223 -7.45 -16.77 3.02
CA TYR A 223 -8.47 -15.96 3.66
C TYR A 223 -9.22 -16.79 4.70
N MET A 224 -9.80 -16.09 5.68
CA MET A 224 -10.75 -16.68 6.60
C MET A 224 -12.15 -16.59 6.00
N ALA A 225 -12.90 -17.68 6.09
CA ALA A 225 -14.33 -17.70 5.83
C ALA A 225 -15.08 -18.18 7.08
N LEU A 226 -16.16 -17.48 7.39
CA LEU A 226 -17.10 -17.80 8.46
C LEU A 226 -18.45 -18.14 7.83
N GLY A 227 -18.81 -19.42 7.92
CA GLY A 227 -20.15 -19.93 7.59
C GLY A 227 -21.06 -19.97 8.81
N GLU A 228 -22.21 -20.64 8.70
CA GLU A 228 -23.18 -20.74 9.81
C GLU A 228 -22.62 -21.48 11.03
N ASP A 229 -21.83 -22.53 10.81
CA ASP A 229 -21.35 -23.46 11.84
C ASP A 229 -19.82 -23.71 11.79
N TYR A 230 -19.09 -23.03 10.93
CA TYR A 230 -17.64 -23.20 10.80
C TYR A 230 -16.88 -21.89 10.63
N SER A 231 -15.63 -21.90 11.12
CA SER A 231 -14.58 -20.96 10.76
C SER A 231 -13.47 -21.75 10.09
N ARG A 232 -13.10 -21.37 8.87
CA ARG A 232 -12.09 -22.08 8.07
C ARG A 232 -11.14 -21.10 7.42
N ILE A 233 -9.87 -21.49 7.33
CA ILE A 233 -8.89 -20.81 6.48
C ILE A 233 -8.81 -21.57 5.16
N TYR A 234 -8.97 -20.84 4.07
CA TYR A 234 -8.84 -21.37 2.72
C TYR A 234 -7.64 -20.78 2.02
N ILE A 235 -6.99 -21.59 1.19
CA ILE A 235 -6.08 -21.13 0.14
C ILE A 235 -6.84 -21.17 -1.18
N MET A 236 -6.77 -20.10 -1.97
CA MET A 236 -7.39 -20.00 -3.28
C MET A 236 -6.35 -19.59 -4.33
N ASN A 237 -6.39 -20.30 -5.45
CA ASN A 237 -5.69 -19.92 -6.67
C ASN A 237 -6.57 -19.00 -7.52
N LEU A 238 -6.13 -17.76 -7.74
CA LEU A 238 -6.90 -16.73 -8.45
C LEU A 238 -7.07 -16.98 -9.95
N GLN A 239 -6.20 -17.79 -10.55
CA GLN A 239 -6.26 -18.07 -11.98
C GLN A 239 -7.28 -19.18 -12.29
N THR A 240 -7.35 -20.20 -11.44
CA THR A 240 -8.20 -21.38 -11.64
C THR A 240 -9.50 -21.33 -10.82
N GLY A 241 -9.57 -20.46 -9.81
CA GLY A 241 -10.65 -20.46 -8.82
C GLY A 241 -10.60 -21.64 -7.85
N ARG A 242 -9.61 -22.52 -7.94
CA ARG A 242 -9.47 -23.67 -7.04
C ARG A 242 -9.27 -23.18 -5.61
N ARG A 243 -10.09 -23.70 -4.70
CA ARG A 243 -10.10 -23.38 -3.26
C ARG A 243 -9.87 -24.65 -2.47
N GLU A 244 -9.01 -24.60 -1.46
CA GLU A 244 -8.77 -25.70 -0.53
C GLU A 244 -8.72 -25.22 0.92
N SER A 245 -9.33 -25.99 1.83
CA SER A 245 -9.20 -25.73 3.28
C SER A 245 -7.81 -26.15 3.75
N ILE A 246 -7.22 -25.41 4.69
CA ILE A 246 -5.94 -25.81 5.27
C ILE A 246 -6.04 -26.90 6.34
N GLY A 247 -7.26 -27.17 6.82
CA GLY A 247 -7.55 -28.16 7.86
C GLY A 247 -8.74 -27.77 8.73
N GLU A 248 -9.05 -28.63 9.68
CA GLU A 248 -9.98 -28.36 10.77
C GLU A 248 -9.21 -28.22 12.09
N PHE A 249 -9.70 -27.35 12.97
CA PHE A 249 -9.02 -26.96 14.19
C PHE A 249 -9.99 -27.02 15.37
N PRO A 250 -9.49 -27.19 16.61
CA PRO A 250 -10.33 -27.32 17.80
C PRO A 250 -11.08 -26.04 18.20
N GLY A 251 -10.89 -24.94 17.47
CA GLY A 251 -11.47 -23.63 17.77
C GLY A 251 -11.59 -22.75 16.54
N GLN A 252 -12.03 -21.51 16.73
CA GLN A 252 -12.18 -20.56 15.63
C GLN A 252 -10.81 -20.10 15.14
N VAL A 253 -10.64 -19.99 13.82
CA VAL A 253 -9.37 -19.61 13.20
C VAL A 253 -9.43 -18.24 12.55
N PHE A 254 -8.34 -17.47 12.66
CA PHE A 254 -8.32 -16.07 12.21
C PHE A 254 -6.97 -15.64 11.64
N ALA A 255 -7.02 -14.58 10.84
CA ALA A 255 -5.88 -13.78 10.39
C ALA A 255 -4.70 -14.60 9.81
N PRO A 256 -4.93 -15.42 8.76
CA PRO A 256 -3.86 -16.17 8.12
C PRO A 256 -2.80 -15.24 7.50
N ARG A 257 -1.53 -15.68 7.54
CA ARG A 257 -0.40 -15.10 6.80
C ARG A 257 0.54 -16.17 6.31
N PHE A 258 0.92 -16.11 5.04
CA PHE A 258 2.00 -16.94 4.52
C PHE A 258 3.35 -16.51 5.09
N SER A 259 4.26 -17.47 5.26
CA SER A 259 5.68 -17.19 5.34
C SER A 259 6.18 -16.64 4.00
N PRO A 260 7.29 -15.87 3.97
CA PRO A 260 7.82 -15.32 2.72
C PRO A 260 8.22 -16.39 1.69
N ASP A 261 8.64 -17.57 2.13
CA ASP A 261 8.96 -18.68 1.23
C ASP A 261 7.71 -19.45 0.73
N GLY A 262 6.51 -19.11 1.23
CA GLY A 262 5.25 -19.76 0.89
C GLY A 262 5.09 -21.18 1.46
N THR A 263 5.99 -21.67 2.32
CA THR A 263 5.97 -23.05 2.81
C THR A 263 5.15 -23.22 4.09
N GLN A 264 4.89 -22.13 4.81
CA GLN A 264 4.20 -22.11 6.08
C GLN A 264 3.08 -21.07 6.10
N ILE A 265 2.15 -21.24 7.02
CA ILE A 265 1.10 -20.27 7.32
C ILE A 265 1.03 -20.05 8.84
N ALA A 266 1.09 -18.79 9.27
CA ALA A 266 0.81 -18.39 10.64
C ALA A 266 -0.64 -17.90 10.75
N PHE A 267 -1.31 -18.25 11.83
CA PHE A 267 -2.70 -17.89 12.08
C PHE A 267 -3.01 -17.97 13.57
N SER A 268 -4.18 -17.49 13.97
CA SER A 268 -4.63 -17.52 15.37
C SER A 268 -5.69 -18.61 15.54
N ILE A 269 -5.68 -19.33 16.66
CA ILE A 269 -6.76 -20.25 17.04
C ILE A 269 -7.34 -19.78 18.36
N SER A 270 -8.65 -19.57 18.43
CA SER A 270 -9.38 -19.23 19.66
C SER A 270 -10.13 -20.43 20.22
N VAL A 271 -9.81 -20.82 21.46
CA VAL A 271 -10.44 -21.92 22.20
C VAL A 271 -10.83 -21.42 23.59
N GLY A 272 -12.11 -21.54 23.95
CA GLY A 272 -12.58 -21.17 25.29
C GLY A 272 -12.38 -19.70 25.66
N GLY A 273 -12.30 -18.81 24.68
CA GLY A 273 -12.10 -17.38 24.87
C GLY A 273 -10.64 -16.93 24.94
N ASN A 274 -9.66 -17.85 24.89
CA ASN A 274 -8.23 -17.54 24.73
C ASN A 274 -7.82 -17.74 23.27
N SER A 275 -6.95 -16.88 22.73
CA SER A 275 -6.40 -17.09 21.39
C SER A 275 -4.89 -17.15 21.38
N ASP A 276 -4.34 -18.06 20.59
CA ASP A 276 -2.90 -18.29 20.49
C ASP A 276 -2.43 -18.30 19.04
N ILE A 277 -1.18 -17.86 18.83
CA ILE A 277 -0.55 -17.93 17.53
C ILE A 277 -0.09 -19.36 17.25
N HIS A 278 -0.42 -19.84 16.06
CA HIS A 278 0.00 -21.13 15.53
C HIS A 278 0.71 -20.93 14.20
N ILE A 279 1.58 -21.88 13.87
CA ILE A 279 2.22 -21.99 12.56
C ILE A 279 2.02 -23.40 12.01
N MET A 280 1.67 -23.51 10.74
CA MET A 280 1.48 -24.79 10.04
C MET A 280 2.40 -24.87 8.83
N ASN A 281 3.01 -26.03 8.61
CA ASN A 281 3.64 -26.36 7.33
C ASN A 281 2.58 -26.79 6.31
N LEU A 282 2.51 -26.13 5.17
CA LEU A 282 1.46 -26.35 4.18
C LEU A 282 1.55 -27.72 3.48
N ARG A 283 2.76 -28.29 3.39
CA ARG A 283 2.99 -29.59 2.76
C ARG A 283 2.67 -30.75 3.69
N THR A 284 3.15 -30.70 4.93
CA THR A 284 2.98 -31.81 5.90
C THR A 284 1.73 -31.67 6.75
N ARG A 285 1.07 -30.50 6.72
CA ARG A 285 -0.06 -30.12 7.59
C ARG A 285 0.27 -30.16 9.08
N GLN A 286 1.55 -30.28 9.46
CA GLN A 286 1.96 -30.24 10.86
C GLN A 286 1.79 -28.82 11.40
N THR A 287 1.08 -28.70 12.53
CA THR A 287 0.82 -27.43 13.22
C THR A 287 1.58 -27.39 14.54
N ARG A 288 2.12 -26.23 14.88
CA ARG A 288 2.80 -25.94 16.14
C ARG A 288 2.26 -24.66 16.76
N ARG A 289 1.93 -24.72 18.05
CA ARG A 289 1.54 -23.56 18.85
C ARG A 289 2.79 -22.75 19.24
N LEU A 290 2.74 -21.43 19.06
CA LEU A 290 3.86 -20.50 19.30
C LEU A 290 3.69 -19.71 20.60
N THR A 291 2.46 -19.42 21.00
CA THR A 291 2.14 -18.72 22.24
C THR A 291 1.21 -19.55 23.11
N ASN A 292 1.27 -19.37 24.43
CA ASN A 292 0.49 -20.17 25.39
C ASN A 292 0.17 -19.43 26.70
N ASP A 293 0.26 -18.11 26.68
CA ASP A 293 -0.07 -17.26 27.81
C ASP A 293 -1.58 -16.97 27.86
N PRO A 294 -2.12 -16.42 28.95
CA PRO A 294 -3.55 -16.16 29.10
C PRO A 294 -4.05 -14.92 28.32
N GLY A 295 -3.20 -14.30 27.50
CA GLY A 295 -3.58 -13.16 26.65
C GLY A 295 -4.20 -13.59 25.33
N ILE A 296 -4.92 -12.67 24.70
CA ILE A 296 -5.44 -12.77 23.35
C ILE A 296 -4.32 -12.46 22.37
N ASP A 297 -3.69 -13.49 21.83
CA ASP A 297 -2.69 -13.35 20.78
C ASP A 297 -3.30 -13.55 19.40
N THR A 298 -3.18 -12.55 18.53
CA THR A 298 -3.78 -12.58 17.19
C THR A 298 -2.95 -11.87 16.12
N SER A 299 -3.41 -11.97 14.87
CA SER A 299 -2.93 -11.18 13.72
C SER A 299 -1.41 -11.25 13.52
N PRO A 300 -0.83 -12.47 13.40
CA PRO A 300 0.60 -12.60 13.14
C PRO A 300 0.95 -11.97 11.79
N SER A 301 2.19 -11.55 11.60
CA SER A 301 2.79 -11.15 10.32
C SER A 301 4.28 -11.48 10.32
N PHE A 302 4.75 -12.18 9.29
CA PHE A 302 6.17 -12.53 9.15
C PHE A 302 7.01 -11.31 8.80
N SER A 303 8.24 -11.28 9.32
CA SER A 303 9.31 -10.49 8.73
C SER A 303 9.65 -11.03 7.33
N PRO A 304 10.14 -10.20 6.39
CA PRO A 304 10.42 -10.64 5.02
C PRO A 304 11.54 -11.68 4.91
N ASP A 305 12.41 -11.78 5.92
CA ASP A 305 13.44 -12.81 6.03
C ASP A 305 12.91 -14.13 6.63
N GLY A 306 11.66 -14.17 7.09
CA GLY A 306 11.02 -15.36 7.67
C GLY A 306 11.52 -15.76 9.07
N ASN A 307 12.36 -14.94 9.71
CA ASN A 307 12.95 -15.29 11.01
C ASN A 307 12.13 -14.82 12.21
N GLN A 308 11.23 -13.85 12.01
CA GLN A 308 10.43 -13.24 13.07
C GLN A 308 8.96 -13.12 12.69
N LEU A 309 8.13 -12.96 13.71
CA LEU A 309 6.73 -12.60 13.63
C LEU A 309 6.49 -11.36 14.46
N VAL A 310 5.69 -10.43 13.94
CA VAL A 310 4.98 -9.44 14.75
C VAL A 310 3.55 -9.93 14.96
N PHE A 311 2.98 -9.72 16.13
CA PHE A 311 1.61 -10.12 16.47
C PHE A 311 1.02 -9.18 17.50
N VAL A 312 -0.31 -9.23 17.65
CA VAL A 312 -1.04 -8.50 18.68
C VAL A 312 -1.12 -9.36 19.92
N SER A 313 -0.88 -8.79 21.09
CA SER A 313 -1.19 -9.42 22.38
C SER A 313 -1.76 -8.41 23.36
N ASP A 314 -2.76 -8.80 24.14
CA ASP A 314 -3.31 -8.01 25.25
C ASP A 314 -2.81 -8.46 26.63
N ARG A 315 -1.84 -9.38 26.71
CA ARG A 315 -1.29 -9.92 27.97
C ARG A 315 -0.79 -8.87 28.97
N SER A 316 -0.56 -7.64 28.49
CA SER A 316 -0.18 -6.46 29.28
C SER A 316 -1.37 -5.54 29.64
N GLY A 317 -2.60 -6.03 29.54
CA GLY A 317 -3.84 -5.34 29.90
C GLY A 317 -4.51 -4.54 28.77
N SER A 318 -3.80 -4.24 27.68
CA SER A 318 -4.36 -3.63 26.47
C SER A 318 -3.67 -4.22 25.24
N ALA A 319 -4.34 -4.20 24.08
CA ALA A 319 -3.77 -4.67 22.83
C ALA A 319 -2.50 -3.90 22.46
N ARG A 320 -1.39 -4.62 22.34
CA ARG A 320 -0.04 -4.13 22.04
C ARG A 320 0.56 -4.99 20.93
N LEU A 321 1.59 -4.48 20.27
CA LEU A 321 2.36 -5.26 19.31
C LEU A 321 3.55 -5.90 20.01
N TYR A 322 3.76 -7.17 19.72
CA TYR A 322 4.88 -7.97 20.19
C TYR A 322 5.63 -8.55 18.98
N THR A 323 6.92 -8.80 19.17
CA THR A 323 7.74 -9.56 18.22
C THR A 323 8.23 -10.84 18.85
N MET A 324 8.40 -11.89 18.06
CA MET A 324 9.04 -13.15 18.45
C MET A 324 9.79 -13.78 17.28
N ARG A 325 10.65 -14.75 17.55
CA ARG A 325 11.21 -15.62 16.49
C ARG A 325 10.13 -16.56 15.97
N THR A 326 10.29 -17.09 14.76
CA THR A 326 9.33 -18.06 14.18
C THR A 326 9.27 -19.39 14.93
N ASP A 327 10.25 -19.69 15.80
CA ASP A 327 10.19 -20.80 16.74
C ASP A 327 9.33 -20.49 18.00
N GLY A 328 8.83 -19.27 18.16
CA GLY A 328 8.01 -18.84 19.30
C GLY A 328 8.82 -18.25 20.48
N SER A 329 10.15 -18.32 20.42
CA SER A 329 11.03 -17.76 21.46
C SER A 329 11.22 -16.24 21.32
N GLY A 330 11.72 -15.61 22.40
CA GLY A 330 12.09 -14.19 22.37
C GLY A 330 10.92 -13.22 22.25
N GLN A 331 9.74 -13.60 22.74
CA GLN A 331 8.55 -12.74 22.76
C GLN A 331 8.82 -11.46 23.56
N ARG A 332 8.63 -10.30 22.94
CA ARG A 332 8.83 -8.99 23.60
C ARG A 332 7.88 -7.93 23.04
N PRO A 333 7.37 -7.00 23.87
CA PRO A 333 6.55 -5.89 23.39
C PRO A 333 7.40 -4.89 22.61
N ILE A 334 6.85 -4.33 21.54
CA ILE A 334 7.49 -3.26 20.76
C ILE A 334 6.71 -1.95 20.85
N SER A 335 5.38 -1.96 20.97
CA SER A 335 4.61 -0.72 21.05
C SER A 335 4.57 -0.12 22.47
N ARG A 336 4.99 1.14 22.61
CA ARG A 336 5.15 1.81 23.91
C ARG A 336 4.15 2.93 24.18
N GLY A 337 3.59 3.56 23.15
CA GLY A 337 2.63 4.67 23.32
C GLY A 337 1.28 4.25 23.92
N GLY A 338 0.41 5.21 24.22
CA GLY A 338 -0.97 4.94 24.65
C GLY A 338 -1.88 4.44 23.53
N GLY A 339 -3.05 3.91 23.88
CA GLY A 339 -4.04 3.36 22.94
C GLY A 339 -3.89 1.85 22.70
N ALA A 340 -4.75 1.31 21.83
CA ALA A 340 -4.72 -0.09 21.40
C ALA A 340 -4.04 -0.20 20.04
N TYR A 341 -3.12 -1.15 19.88
CA TYR A 341 -2.42 -1.42 18.62
C TYR A 341 -2.90 -2.75 18.05
N THR A 342 -3.33 -2.75 16.78
CA THR A 342 -3.90 -3.91 16.12
C THR A 342 -3.41 -4.02 14.67
N ALA A 343 -3.77 -5.13 14.01
CA ALA A 343 -3.53 -5.39 12.59
C ALA A 343 -2.10 -5.09 12.11
N PRO A 344 -1.05 -5.60 12.76
CA PRO A 344 0.31 -5.33 12.33
C PRO A 344 0.60 -5.98 10.96
N SER A 345 1.43 -5.31 10.17
CA SER A 345 1.92 -5.82 8.89
C SER A 345 3.37 -5.42 8.70
N TRP A 346 4.26 -6.41 8.58
CA TRP A 346 5.67 -6.16 8.32
C TRP A 346 5.87 -5.68 6.88
N SER A 347 6.70 -4.64 6.71
CA SER A 347 7.09 -4.13 5.40
C SER A 347 7.85 -5.20 4.61
N PRO A 348 7.62 -5.34 3.30
CA PRO A 348 8.43 -6.20 2.44
C PRO A 348 9.92 -5.78 2.40
N ARG A 349 10.25 -4.53 2.78
CA ARG A 349 11.65 -4.07 2.97
C ARG A 349 12.26 -4.49 4.31
N GLY A 350 11.43 -4.87 5.28
CA GLY A 350 11.86 -5.34 6.60
C GLY A 350 12.20 -4.25 7.61
N ASP A 351 12.26 -3.00 7.17
CA ASP A 351 12.60 -1.81 7.94
C ASP A 351 11.48 -1.32 8.86
N LEU A 352 10.22 -1.48 8.44
CA LEU A 352 9.04 -0.96 9.13
C LEU A 352 7.97 -2.02 9.39
N ILE A 353 7.14 -1.75 10.38
CA ILE A 353 5.90 -2.44 10.69
C ILE A 353 4.77 -1.41 10.64
N ALA A 354 3.81 -1.60 9.74
CA ALA A 354 2.57 -0.84 9.72
C ALA A 354 1.58 -1.42 10.74
N PHE A 355 0.72 -0.58 11.29
CA PHE A 355 -0.28 -0.98 12.28
C PHE A 355 -1.48 -0.05 12.29
N THR A 356 -2.57 -0.55 12.86
CA THR A 356 -3.72 0.25 13.26
C THR A 356 -3.58 0.63 14.72
N LYS A 357 -3.86 1.89 15.06
CA LYS A 357 -3.89 2.37 16.44
C LYS A 357 -5.21 3.05 16.74
N GLN A 358 -5.85 2.63 17.83
CA GLN A 358 -7.04 3.27 18.34
C GLN A 358 -6.70 4.11 19.57
N GLN A 359 -6.94 5.42 19.49
CA GLN A 359 -6.66 6.35 20.58
C GLN A 359 -7.61 7.55 20.50
N GLY A 360 -8.14 8.00 21.64
CA GLY A 360 -8.98 9.20 21.70
C GLY A 360 -10.27 9.13 20.86
N GLY A 361 -10.84 7.92 20.69
CA GLY A 361 -12.03 7.70 19.88
C GLY A 361 -11.80 7.76 18.37
N ARG A 362 -10.54 7.74 17.92
CA ARG A 362 -10.15 7.72 16.51
C ARG A 362 -9.27 6.50 16.21
N PHE A 363 -9.23 6.17 14.93
CA PHE A 363 -8.33 5.18 14.37
C PHE A 363 -7.24 5.89 13.56
N HIS A 364 -6.08 5.26 13.54
CA HIS A 364 -4.89 5.74 12.85
C HIS A 364 -4.21 4.59 12.13
N ILE A 365 -3.71 4.84 10.92
CA ILE A 365 -2.65 4.02 10.33
C ILE A 365 -1.31 4.62 10.72
N GLY A 366 -0.43 3.79 11.27
CA GLY A 366 0.91 4.19 11.68
C GLY A 366 1.98 3.19 11.26
N VAL A 367 3.23 3.60 11.42
CA VAL A 367 4.43 2.78 11.20
C VAL A 367 5.43 2.95 12.33
N MET A 368 6.18 1.91 12.64
CA MET A 368 7.30 1.90 13.57
C MET A 368 8.38 0.94 13.09
N ASP A 369 9.61 1.05 13.58
CA ASP A 369 10.63 0.03 13.31
C ASP A 369 10.39 -1.26 14.14
N ALA A 370 11.12 -2.33 13.82
CA ALA A 370 10.98 -3.62 14.51
C ALA A 370 11.40 -3.63 16.00
N SER A 371 12.04 -2.56 16.48
CA SER A 371 12.34 -2.34 17.90
C SER A 371 11.25 -1.53 18.63
N GLY A 372 10.28 -0.99 17.88
CA GLY A 372 9.24 -0.08 18.35
C GLY A 372 9.65 1.39 18.35
N GLY A 373 10.83 1.72 17.80
CA GLY A 373 11.30 3.08 17.62
C GLY A 373 10.65 3.77 16.41
N GLY A 374 10.80 5.09 16.34
CA GLY A 374 10.38 5.87 15.17
C GLY A 374 8.87 5.81 14.88
N GLU A 375 8.02 5.63 15.89
CA GLU A 375 6.57 5.58 15.71
C GLU A 375 6.06 6.86 15.04
N ARG A 376 5.33 6.70 13.93
CA ARG A 376 4.69 7.80 13.18
C ARG A 376 3.27 7.42 12.80
N LEU A 377 2.32 8.33 13.04
CA LEU A 377 0.95 8.20 12.57
C LEU A 377 0.83 8.89 11.22
N LEU A 378 0.49 8.13 10.19
CA LEU A 378 0.44 8.60 8.80
C LEU A 378 -0.94 9.16 8.42
N SER A 379 -1.96 8.75 9.17
CA SER A 379 -3.35 8.96 8.81
C SER A 379 -4.27 8.88 10.04
N SER A 380 -5.46 9.50 9.97
CA SER A 380 -6.49 9.37 11.01
C SER A 380 -7.91 9.58 10.46
N SER A 381 -8.86 8.78 10.96
CA SER A 381 -10.30 8.95 10.71
C SER A 381 -11.14 8.40 11.87
N TYR A 382 -12.47 8.45 11.72
CA TYR A 382 -13.42 7.78 12.60
C TYR A 382 -13.18 6.26 12.67
N PHE A 383 -12.86 5.65 11.54
CA PHE A 383 -12.41 4.26 11.46
C PHE A 383 -11.38 4.12 10.33
N GLU A 384 -10.27 3.44 10.64
CA GLU A 384 -9.22 3.05 9.70
C GLU A 384 -8.62 1.72 10.15
N GLU A 385 -8.50 0.74 9.27
CA GLU A 385 -8.00 -0.58 9.65
C GLU A 385 -7.36 -1.33 8.47
N GLY A 386 -6.58 -2.36 8.82
CA GLY A 386 -6.07 -3.35 7.87
C GLY A 386 -5.01 -2.81 6.93
N PRO A 387 -3.90 -2.25 7.44
CA PRO A 387 -2.81 -1.78 6.58
C PRO A 387 -2.23 -2.94 5.77
N SER A 388 -2.03 -2.71 4.48
CA SER A 388 -1.42 -3.64 3.54
C SER A 388 -0.40 -2.92 2.67
N TRP A 389 0.84 -3.39 2.71
CA TRP A 389 1.95 -2.81 1.97
C TRP A 389 1.88 -3.09 0.48
N ALA A 390 2.09 -2.07 -0.35
CA ALA A 390 2.54 -2.25 -1.72
C ALA A 390 3.87 -3.02 -1.73
N PRO A 391 4.19 -3.81 -2.77
CA PRO A 391 5.37 -4.68 -2.78
C PRO A 391 6.69 -3.93 -2.70
N ASN A 392 6.71 -2.67 -3.13
CA ASN A 392 7.88 -1.82 -2.98
C ASN A 392 8.05 -1.28 -1.56
N GLY A 393 7.16 -1.54 -0.59
CA GLY A 393 7.28 -1.08 0.80
C GLY A 393 7.13 0.43 1.02
N ARG A 394 6.64 1.19 0.03
CA ARG A 394 6.51 2.66 0.12
C ARG A 394 5.08 3.15 0.36
N TYR A 395 4.09 2.37 -0.06
CA TYR A 395 2.68 2.72 0.07
C TYR A 395 1.96 1.67 0.90
N ILE A 396 0.94 2.12 1.62
CA ILE A 396 0.07 1.29 2.44
C ILE A 396 -1.36 1.54 1.97
N MET A 397 -2.07 0.48 1.59
CA MET A 397 -3.51 0.51 1.39
C MET A 397 -4.22 0.09 2.68
N PHE A 398 -5.34 0.72 2.99
CA PHE A 398 -6.12 0.46 4.19
C PHE A 398 -7.60 0.79 3.95
N ALA A 399 -8.47 0.26 4.82
CA ALA A 399 -9.88 0.62 4.86
C ALA A 399 -10.03 1.91 5.66
N ARG A 400 -10.85 2.86 5.19
CA ARG A 400 -11.20 4.09 5.91
C ARG A 400 -12.70 4.34 5.79
N GLN A 401 -13.28 4.77 6.90
CA GLN A 401 -14.67 5.21 6.96
C GLN A 401 -14.75 6.57 7.67
N ALA A 402 -15.50 7.50 7.08
CA ALA A 402 -15.90 8.75 7.71
C ALA A 402 -17.20 8.54 8.51
N PRO A 403 -17.51 9.39 9.51
CA PRO A 403 -18.78 9.29 10.26
C PRO A 403 -19.99 9.22 9.33
N GLY A 404 -20.82 8.17 9.47
CA GLY A 404 -22.03 7.97 8.65
C GLY A 404 -21.80 7.52 7.20
N GLY A 405 -20.55 7.39 6.74
CA GLY A 405 -20.22 6.88 5.41
C GLY A 405 -20.01 5.37 5.38
N GLY A 406 -19.88 4.78 4.17
CA GLY A 406 -19.41 3.40 4.00
C GLY A 406 -17.88 3.31 3.98
N SER A 407 -17.32 2.15 4.32
CA SER A 407 -15.87 1.92 4.25
C SER A 407 -15.37 1.97 2.81
N ARG A 408 -14.22 2.61 2.58
CA ARG A 408 -13.55 2.76 1.28
C ARG A 408 -12.08 2.40 1.41
N LEU A 409 -11.46 2.00 0.30
CA LEU A 409 -10.01 1.79 0.26
C LEU A 409 -9.28 3.11 0.03
N TRP A 410 -8.23 3.33 0.81
CA TRP A 410 -7.36 4.49 0.75
C TRP A 410 -5.92 4.04 0.72
N THR A 411 -5.06 4.89 0.16
CA THR A 411 -3.62 4.71 0.13
C THR A 411 -2.95 5.86 0.86
N VAL A 412 -1.82 5.56 1.50
CA VAL A 412 -0.91 6.54 2.09
C VAL A 412 0.52 6.14 1.81
N ASP A 413 1.40 7.10 1.51
CA ASP A 413 2.83 6.83 1.44
C ASP A 413 3.47 6.80 2.83
N VAL A 414 4.64 6.19 2.97
CA VAL A 414 5.35 6.08 4.25
C VAL A 414 5.70 7.41 4.91
N THR A 415 5.68 8.54 4.20
CA THR A 415 5.85 9.89 4.79
C THR A 415 4.55 10.49 5.31
N GLY A 416 3.39 9.97 4.91
CA GLY A 416 2.07 10.49 5.28
C GLY A 416 1.60 11.68 4.45
N ARG A 417 2.29 12.02 3.35
CA ARG A 417 2.03 13.21 2.54
C ARG A 417 1.10 12.94 1.36
N VAL A 418 1.23 11.77 0.74
CA VAL A 418 0.43 11.34 -0.41
C VAL A 418 -0.66 10.44 0.11
N VAL A 419 -1.85 11.01 0.35
CA VAL A 419 -3.04 10.30 0.84
C VAL A 419 -4.14 10.41 -0.21
N GLY A 420 -4.66 9.28 -0.67
CA GLY A 420 -5.68 9.26 -1.72
C GLY A 420 -6.62 8.08 -1.63
N GLN A 421 -7.88 8.31 -1.97
CA GLN A 421 -8.88 7.25 -2.09
C GLN A 421 -8.64 6.45 -3.37
N ALA A 422 -8.75 5.12 -3.30
CA ALA A 422 -8.75 4.27 -4.50
C ALA A 422 -10.03 4.49 -5.32
N SER A 423 -9.97 4.33 -6.64
CA SER A 423 -11.09 4.64 -7.53
C SER A 423 -12.27 3.65 -7.48
N TYR A 424 -12.20 2.61 -6.63
CA TYR A 424 -13.30 1.68 -6.44
C TYR A 424 -14.52 2.35 -5.79
N SER A 425 -15.68 2.25 -6.46
CA SER A 425 -16.90 2.97 -6.10
C SER A 425 -17.82 2.22 -5.13
N GLY A 426 -17.55 0.96 -4.81
CA GLY A 426 -18.28 0.18 -3.80
C GLY A 426 -17.76 0.39 -2.36
N MET A 427 -18.47 -0.19 -1.38
CA MET A 427 -17.90 -0.32 -0.03
C MET A 427 -16.85 -1.42 -0.03
N ALA A 428 -15.74 -1.17 0.65
CA ALA A 428 -14.62 -2.08 0.67
C ALA A 428 -13.83 -2.00 1.98
N GLY A 429 -13.29 -3.13 2.41
CA GLY A 429 -12.44 -3.29 3.58
C GLY A 429 -11.41 -4.40 3.41
N ASP A 430 -10.60 -4.61 4.44
CA ASP A 430 -9.57 -5.67 4.51
C ASP A 430 -8.72 -5.84 3.23
N PRO A 431 -8.04 -4.78 2.74
CA PRO A 431 -7.22 -4.91 1.55
C PRO A 431 -6.01 -5.82 1.78
N ALA A 432 -5.57 -6.45 0.71
CA ALA A 432 -4.31 -7.15 0.56
C ALA A 432 -3.72 -6.81 -0.80
N TRP A 433 -2.62 -6.06 -0.78
CA TRP A 433 -1.84 -5.74 -1.97
C TRP A 433 -1.04 -6.98 -2.41
N SER A 434 -1.04 -7.27 -3.70
CA SER A 434 -0.27 -8.38 -4.26
C SER A 434 1.22 -8.05 -4.36
N PRO A 435 2.09 -9.07 -4.43
CA PRO A 435 3.38 -8.96 -5.10
C PRO A 435 3.24 -8.40 -6.52
N LEU A 436 4.35 -7.99 -7.13
CA LEU A 436 4.38 -7.67 -8.56
C LEU A 436 3.89 -8.86 -9.38
N LEU A 437 3.04 -8.60 -10.37
CA LEU A 437 2.56 -9.66 -11.27
C LEU A 437 3.70 -10.14 -12.17
N ASP A 438 4.46 -9.20 -12.73
CA ASP A 438 5.74 -9.42 -13.38
C ASP A 438 6.77 -8.43 -12.82
N PRO A 439 8.01 -8.85 -12.48
CA PRO A 439 9.06 -7.91 -12.14
C PRO A 439 9.46 -7.07 -13.37
N PRO A 440 9.75 -5.76 -13.21
CA PRO A 440 10.30 -4.96 -14.29
C PRO A 440 11.70 -5.46 -14.70
N PRO A 441 12.18 -5.12 -15.91
CA PRO A 441 13.54 -5.49 -16.34
C PRO A 441 14.60 -5.05 -15.33
N ALA A 442 15.48 -5.97 -14.93
CA ALA A 442 16.49 -5.72 -13.88
C ALA A 442 17.52 -4.65 -14.25
N ASN A 443 17.76 -4.43 -15.55
CA ASN A 443 18.63 -3.38 -16.05
C ASN A 443 17.81 -2.41 -16.90
N LEU A 444 17.53 -1.22 -16.38
CA LEU A 444 16.79 -0.16 -17.07
C LEU A 444 17.66 0.70 -17.99
N GLY A 445 18.77 0.15 -18.47
CA GLY A 445 19.59 0.76 -19.50
C GLY A 445 20.84 1.45 -19.00
N VAL A 446 21.10 1.61 -17.68
CA VAL A 446 22.30 2.33 -17.20
C VAL A 446 23.58 1.71 -17.80
N GLY A 447 24.20 2.41 -18.75
CA GLY A 447 25.38 1.96 -19.49
C GLY A 447 25.15 0.94 -20.62
N GLN A 448 23.92 0.81 -21.16
CA GLN A 448 23.58 -0.07 -22.30
C GLN A 448 23.11 0.72 -23.53
N ALA A 449 23.00 0.05 -24.69
CA ALA A 449 22.63 0.67 -25.97
C ALA A 449 21.26 1.40 -26.01
N SER A 450 20.39 1.19 -25.02
CA SER A 450 19.10 1.89 -24.87
C SER A 450 19.16 3.14 -23.98
N ASP A 451 20.26 3.37 -23.26
CA ASP A 451 20.56 4.60 -22.52
C ASP A 451 21.70 5.33 -23.24
N SER A 452 21.43 6.56 -23.63
CA SER A 452 22.39 7.41 -24.33
C SER A 452 22.88 8.55 -23.45
N CYS A 453 22.46 8.60 -22.19
CA CYS A 453 22.83 9.67 -21.28
C CYS A 453 24.25 9.48 -20.75
N PRO A 454 25.16 10.45 -20.93
CA PRO A 454 26.47 10.41 -20.29
C PRO A 454 26.30 10.43 -18.76
N GLY A 455 27.11 9.60 -18.08
CA GLY A 455 27.06 9.35 -16.64
C GLY A 455 27.51 10.50 -15.75
#